data_AF-X1JTK6-F1
#
_entry.id   AF-X1JTK6-F1
#
_cell.length_a   1.000
_cell.length_b   1.000
_cell.length_c   1.000
_cell.angle_alpha   90.00
_cell.angle_beta   90.00
_cell.angle_gamma   90.00
#
_symmetry.space_group_name_H-M   'P 1'
#
loop_
_entity.id
_entity.type
_entity.pdbx_description
1 polymer ?
#
loop_
_entity_poly.entity_id
_entity_poly.type
_entity_poly.pdbx_seq_one_letter_code
_entity_poly.pdbx_strand_id
1 'polypeptide(L)'
;GTWEQGEWLLDPVLDEMIEDALATVDKNERYAKYAEVTRYILDLCPTIFLIESPDCRAYQSAYMDWPAAKGEVIPSYKYDNWIRLIKVYPEEREELLKK
;
A
#
# COMPACT_ATOMS: atom_id res chain seq x y z
N GLY A 1 11.12 15.57 -2.82
CA GLY A 1 10.90 14.49 -1.86
C GLY A 1 9.63 14.72 -1.09
N THR A 2 9.09 13.66 -0.52
CA THR A 2 7.91 13.65 0.37
C THR A 2 8.29 12.87 1.63
N TRP A 3 7.36 12.73 2.58
CA TRP A 3 7.60 11.84 3.73
C TRP A 3 7.77 10.36 3.31
N GLU A 4 7.26 9.97 2.14
CA GLU A 4 7.38 8.61 1.60
C GLU A 4 8.68 8.40 0.80
N GLN A 5 9.41 9.47 0.51
CA GLN A 5 10.67 9.47 -0.25
C GLN A 5 11.66 10.39 0.49
N GLY A 6 12.21 9.89 1.59
CA GLY A 6 13.02 10.63 2.54
C GLY A 6 14.44 10.96 2.06
N GLU A 7 14.87 10.31 0.97
CA GLU A 7 16.21 10.37 0.40
C GLU A 7 16.40 11.58 -0.53
N TRP A 8 15.30 12.23 -0.94
CA TRP A 8 15.28 13.31 -1.94
C TRP A 8 16.20 13.06 -3.15
N LEU A 9 16.08 11.89 -3.79
CA LEU A 9 17.08 11.36 -4.71
C LEU A 9 17.31 12.22 -5.95
N LEU A 10 16.23 12.78 -6.54
CA LEU A 10 16.29 13.74 -7.66
C LEU A 10 17.22 13.28 -8.80
N ASP A 11 17.10 12.02 -9.21
CA ASP A 11 17.93 11.38 -10.23
C ASP A 11 17.20 11.41 -11.59
N PRO A 12 17.65 12.25 -12.55
CA PRO A 12 16.98 12.39 -13.84
C PRO A 12 17.04 11.12 -14.69
N VAL A 13 18.03 10.24 -14.49
CA VAL A 13 18.14 8.96 -15.19
C VAL A 13 17.04 8.02 -14.69
N LEU A 14 16.89 7.93 -13.37
CA LEU A 14 15.83 7.13 -12.76
C LEU A 14 14.44 7.66 -13.16
N ASP A 15 14.26 8.98 -13.18
CA ASP A 15 13.01 9.61 -13.59
C ASP A 15 12.65 9.25 -15.04
N GLU A 16 13.62 9.32 -15.99
CA GLU A 16 13.42 8.92 -17.38
C GLU A 16 13.04 7.44 -17.51
N MET A 17 13.72 6.56 -16.76
CA MET A 17 13.42 5.13 -16.76
C MET A 17 11.99 4.83 -16.28
N ILE A 18 11.52 5.55 -15.25
CA ILE A 18 10.16 5.41 -14.71
C ILE A 18 9.13 5.90 -15.73
N GLU A 19 9.32 7.08 -16.32
CA GLU A 19 8.41 7.66 -17.31
C GLU A 19 8.30 6.77 -18.56
N ASP A 20 9.41 6.23 -19.07
CA ASP A 20 9.41 5.29 -20.19
C ASP A 20 8.63 3.99 -19.87
N ALA A 21 8.84 3.43 -18.67
CA ALA A 21 8.08 2.26 -18.24
C ALA A 21 6.58 2.54 -18.13
N LEU A 22 6.18 3.70 -17.59
CA LEU A 22 4.78 4.10 -17.44
C LEU A 22 4.10 4.38 -18.79
N ALA A 23 4.82 4.94 -19.76
CA ALA A 23 4.32 5.19 -21.12
C ALA A 23 4.16 3.89 -21.93
N THR A 24 4.74 2.78 -21.49
CA THR A 24 4.71 1.50 -22.21
C THR A 24 3.37 0.78 -22.04
N VAL A 25 2.67 0.57 -23.16
CA VAL A 25 1.35 -0.10 -23.19
C VAL A 25 1.49 -1.62 -23.08
N ASP A 26 2.48 -2.21 -23.76
CA ASP A 26 2.68 -3.66 -23.70
C ASP A 26 3.10 -4.09 -22.31
N LYS A 27 2.41 -5.10 -21.79
CA LYS A 27 2.58 -5.56 -20.41
C LYS A 27 3.95 -6.20 -20.18
N ASN A 28 4.41 -7.03 -21.12
CA ASN A 28 5.66 -7.78 -20.95
C ASN A 28 6.86 -6.84 -21.10
N GLU A 29 6.80 -5.92 -22.06
CA GLU A 29 7.79 -4.87 -22.23
C GLU A 29 7.87 -3.98 -21.00
N ARG A 30 6.73 -3.51 -20.48
CA ARG A 30 6.69 -2.71 -19.25
C ARG A 30 7.28 -3.46 -18.05
N TYR A 31 7.02 -4.76 -17.92
CA TYR A 31 7.59 -5.57 -16.84
C TYR A 31 9.11 -5.75 -16.97
N ALA A 32 9.62 -5.91 -18.19
CA ALA A 32 11.06 -5.92 -18.42
C ALA A 32 11.70 -4.59 -18.00
N LYS A 33 11.09 -3.46 -18.35
CA LYS A 33 11.54 -2.13 -17.93
C LYS A 33 11.55 -1.97 -16.41
N TYR A 34 10.49 -2.38 -15.70
CA TYR A 34 10.47 -2.36 -14.23
C TYR A 34 11.57 -3.20 -13.57
N ALA A 35 11.95 -4.33 -14.19
CA ALA A 35 13.06 -5.13 -13.70
C ALA A 35 14.39 -4.35 -13.79
N GLU A 36 14.63 -3.62 -14.89
CA GLU A 36 15.81 -2.76 -15.04
C GLU A 36 15.79 -1.57 -14.08
N VAL A 37 14.64 -0.89 -13.90
CA VAL A 37 14.48 0.16 -12.88
C VAL A 37 14.84 -0.36 -11.49
N THR A 38 14.34 -1.55 -11.14
CA THR A 38 14.61 -2.18 -9.84
C THR A 38 16.09 -2.48 -9.65
N ARG A 39 16.78 -3.01 -10.67
CA ARG A 39 18.23 -3.24 -10.63
C ARG A 39 19.01 -1.95 -10.42
N TYR A 40 18.66 -0.91 -11.17
CA TYR A 40 19.28 0.41 -11.02
C TYR A 40 19.15 0.95 -9.59
N ILE A 41 17.95 0.86 -9.00
CA ILE A 41 17.70 1.29 -7.61
C ILE A 41 18.52 0.45 -6.62
N LEU A 42 18.61 -0.87 -6.81
CA LEU A 42 19.38 -1.75 -5.92
C LEU A 42 20.88 -1.46 -5.99
N ASP A 43 21.41 -1.20 -7.18
CA ASP A 43 22.83 -0.84 -7.39
C ASP A 43 23.15 0.55 -6.81
N LEU A 44 22.22 1.50 -6.96
CA LEU A 44 22.32 2.84 -6.38
C LEU A 44 22.23 2.81 -4.85
N CYS A 45 21.48 1.86 -4.30
CA CYS A 45 21.24 1.67 -2.87
C CYS A 45 20.89 2.99 -2.13
N PRO A 46 19.86 3.74 -2.58
CA PRO A 46 19.55 5.05 -1.98
C PRO A 46 19.06 4.92 -0.53
N THR A 47 18.58 3.74 -0.15
CA THR A 47 18.08 3.42 1.19
C THR A 47 18.31 1.94 1.49
N ILE A 48 18.10 1.54 2.74
CA ILE A 48 18.22 0.14 3.17
C ILE A 48 16.84 -0.52 3.10
N PHE A 49 16.64 -1.41 2.14
CA PHE A 49 15.42 -2.21 1.97
C PHE A 49 15.36 -3.33 3.03
N LEU A 50 15.03 -2.98 4.28
CA LEU A 50 15.16 -3.89 5.42
C LEU A 50 13.95 -4.82 5.61
N ILE A 51 12.73 -4.30 5.48
CA ILE A 51 11.51 -5.03 5.81
C ILE A 51 10.33 -4.56 4.95
N GLU A 52 9.55 -5.52 4.48
CA GLU A 52 8.19 -5.27 4.03
C GLU A 52 7.29 -5.28 5.26
N SER A 53 6.85 -4.10 5.70
CA SER A 53 6.04 -3.97 6.91
C SER A 53 4.62 -4.48 6.64
N PRO A 54 4.09 -5.44 7.43
CA PRO A 54 2.70 -5.82 7.31
C PRO A 54 1.81 -4.64 7.69
N ASP A 55 0.69 -4.47 6.97
CA ASP A 55 -0.34 -3.52 7.39
C ASP A 55 -1.05 -4.07 8.63
N CYS A 56 -0.89 -3.37 9.75
CA CYS A 56 -1.45 -3.75 11.04
C CYS A 56 -2.55 -2.78 11.42
N ARG A 57 -3.77 -3.30 11.66
CA ARG A 57 -4.93 -2.50 12.00
C ARG A 57 -5.61 -3.03 13.26
N ALA A 58 -5.74 -2.17 14.25
CA ALA A 58 -6.57 -2.44 15.42
C ALA A 58 -8.01 -2.02 15.12
N TYR A 59 -8.97 -2.87 15.48
CA TYR A 59 -10.38 -2.59 15.25
C TYR A 59 -11.26 -3.17 16.36
N GLN A 60 -12.48 -2.64 16.48
CA GLN A 60 -13.41 -3.00 17.55
C GLN A 60 -14.33 -4.13 17.09
N SER A 61 -13.87 -5.37 17.22
CA SER A 61 -14.59 -6.56 16.72
C SER A 61 -15.95 -6.80 17.38
N ALA A 62 -16.22 -6.17 18.52
CA ALA A 62 -17.44 -6.35 19.28
C ALA A 62 -18.64 -5.57 18.73
N TYR A 63 -18.42 -4.55 17.90
CA TYR A 63 -19.49 -3.73 17.34
C TYR A 63 -19.20 -3.20 15.92
N MET A 64 -18.13 -3.68 15.28
CA MET A 64 -17.76 -3.32 13.92
C MET A 64 -17.61 -4.55 13.04
N ASP A 65 -18.40 -4.61 11.98
CA ASP A 65 -18.26 -5.59 10.91
C ASP A 65 -17.35 -5.04 9.82
N TRP A 66 -16.16 -5.64 9.71
CA TRP A 66 -15.14 -5.25 8.76
C TRP A 66 -14.78 -6.42 7.83
N PRO A 67 -15.14 -6.36 6.53
CA PRO A 67 -14.88 -7.44 5.58
C PRO A 67 -13.42 -7.88 5.50
N ALA A 68 -12.47 -6.94 5.50
CA ALA A 68 -11.05 -7.27 5.41
C ALA A 68 -10.56 -8.11 6.60
N ALA A 69 -11.08 -7.85 7.81
CA ALA A 69 -10.75 -8.65 9.00
C ALA A 69 -11.29 -10.09 8.93
N LYS A 70 -12.27 -10.35 8.06
CA LYS A 70 -12.83 -11.68 7.79
C LYS A 70 -12.17 -12.39 6.59
N GLY A 71 -11.15 -11.79 5.99
CA GLY A 71 -10.48 -12.32 4.80
C GLY A 71 -11.14 -11.93 3.47
N GLU A 72 -12.20 -11.12 3.48
CA GLU A 72 -12.80 -10.55 2.28
C GLU A 72 -12.00 -9.30 1.85
N VAL A 73 -10.77 -9.54 1.40
CA VAL A 73 -9.79 -8.49 1.08
C VAL A 73 -9.84 -8.14 -0.41
N ILE A 74 -9.88 -6.85 -0.71
CA ILE A 74 -9.64 -6.34 -2.06
C ILE A 74 -8.13 -6.21 -2.22
N PRO A 75 -7.48 -6.91 -3.18
CA PRO A 75 -6.02 -6.93 -3.33
C PRO A 75 -5.51 -5.65 -4.01
N SER A 76 -5.82 -4.51 -3.39
CA SER A 76 -5.42 -3.18 -3.82
C SER A 76 -5.09 -2.36 -2.58
N TYR A 77 -4.02 -1.57 -2.67
CA TYR A 77 -3.50 -0.81 -1.52
C TYR A 77 -4.58 0.12 -0.94
N LYS A 78 -4.77 0.06 0.39
CA LYS A 78 -5.75 0.83 1.18
C LYS A 78 -7.24 0.52 0.90
N TYR A 79 -7.55 -0.43 0.03
CA TYR A 79 -8.96 -0.82 -0.23
C TYR A 79 -9.54 -1.73 0.86
N ASP A 80 -8.74 -2.16 1.82
CA ASP A 80 -9.19 -2.71 3.09
C ASP A 80 -10.08 -1.70 3.87
N ASN A 81 -9.84 -0.40 3.71
CA ASN A 81 -10.65 0.69 4.27
C ASN A 81 -11.80 1.10 3.36
N TRP A 82 -12.43 0.18 2.64
CA TRP A 82 -13.64 0.53 1.89
C TRP A 82 -14.79 0.83 2.86
N ILE A 83 -14.84 2.07 3.38
CA ILE A 83 -15.73 2.48 4.49
C ILE A 83 -17.19 2.15 4.22
N ARG A 84 -17.65 2.25 2.97
CA ARG A 84 -19.02 1.88 2.58
C ARG A 84 -19.39 0.42 2.92
N LEU A 85 -18.41 -0.48 3.00
CA LEU A 85 -18.60 -1.89 3.32
C LEU A 85 -18.41 -2.19 4.81
N ILE A 86 -17.86 -1.25 5.58
CA ILE A 86 -17.68 -1.38 7.03
C ILE A 86 -18.98 -0.98 7.71
N LYS A 87 -19.52 -1.86 8.54
CA LYS A 87 -20.71 -1.55 9.35
C LYS A 87 -20.31 -1.35 10.79
N VAL A 88 -20.98 -0.41 11.44
CA VAL A 88 -20.82 -0.13 12.86
C VAL A 88 -22.19 -0.25 13.49
N TYR A 89 -22.26 -0.91 14.65
CA TYR A 89 -23.48 -1.16 15.42
C TYR A 89 -23.41 -0.40 16.76
N PRO A 90 -23.82 0.88 16.80
CA PRO A 90 -23.74 1.70 18.02
C PRO A 90 -24.46 1.10 19.22
N GLU A 91 -25.55 0.38 18.99
CA GLU A 91 -26.34 -0.32 20.00
C GLU A 91 -25.54 -1.40 20.74
N GLU A 92 -24.73 -2.19 20.01
CA GLU A 92 -23.86 -3.23 20.59
C GLU A 92 -22.78 -2.58 21.46
N ARG A 93 -22.24 -1.43 21.01
CA ARG A 93 -21.31 -0.63 21.81
C ARG A 93 -21.96 -0.09 23.07
N GLU A 94 -23.19 0.41 23.00
CA GLU A 94 -23.90 0.96 24.16
C GLU A 94 -24.21 -0.12 25.21
N GLU A 95 -24.55 -1.34 24.79
CA GLU A 95 -24.74 -2.48 25.68
C GLU A 95 -23.45 -2.83 26.43
N LEU A 96 -22.32 -2.89 25.73
CA LEU A 96 -21.01 -3.17 26.34
C LEU A 96 -20.57 -2.14 27.38
N LEU A 97 -21.07 -0.91 27.31
CA LEU A 97 -20.72 0.19 28.22
C LEU A 97 -21.62 0.27 29.46
N LYS A 98 -22.75 -0.44 29.48
CA LYS A 98 -23.62 -0.54 30.67
C LYS A 98 -22.94 -1.49 31.67
N LYS A 99 -22.35 -0.90 32.70
CA LYS A 99 -21.75 -1.62 33.84
C LYS A 99 -22.80 -2.11 34.82
#